data_AF-A0A7W9A528-F1
#
_entry.id   AF-A0A7W9A528-F1
#
_cell.length_a   1.000
_cell.length_b   1.000
_cell.length_c   1.000
_cell.angle_alpha   90.00
_cell.angle_beta   90.00
_cell.angle_gamma   90.00
#
_symmetry.space_group_name_H-M   'P 1'
#
loop_
_entity.id
_entity.type
_entity.pdbx_description
1 polymer ?
#
loop_
_entity_poly.entity_id
_entity_poly.type
_entity_poly.pdbx_seq_one_letter_code
_entity_poly.pdbx_strand_id
1 'polypeptide(L)' 'MKRILLTAALIAAGLSTSACVTIIDASHEDGWRAKAATPFNEARDLCRETADVHSPAFETCMAGQGWTRD' A
#
# COMPACT_ATOMS: atom_id res chain seq x y z
N MET A 1 -21.80 11.54 -29.26
CA MET A 1 -20.57 11.97 -28.56
C MET A 1 -20.63 11.46 -27.13
N LYS A 2 -19.77 10.52 -26.74
CA LYS A 2 -19.71 9.98 -25.37
C LYS A 2 -18.26 10.05 -24.92
N ARG A 3 -17.94 11.05 -24.09
CA ARG A 3 -16.68 11.15 -23.35
C ARG A 3 -16.89 10.43 -22.03
N ILE A 4 -15.87 9.74 -21.52
CA ILE A 4 -15.43 9.79 -20.12
C ILE A 4 -14.28 8.78 -19.93
N LEU A 5 -13.08 9.37 -19.80
CA LEU A 5 -12.01 9.08 -18.85
C LEU A 5 -11.22 7.78 -18.96
N LEU A 6 -10.07 7.95 -19.63
CA LEU A 6 -8.78 7.35 -19.34
C LEU A 6 -8.55 7.16 -17.82
N THR A 7 -8.18 5.96 -17.40
CA THR A 7 -7.39 5.75 -16.19
C THR A 7 -6.37 4.64 -16.47
N ALA A 8 -5.11 5.05 -16.43
CA ALA A 8 -3.95 4.20 -16.62
C ALA A 8 -3.80 3.24 -15.44
N ALA A 9 -3.82 1.93 -15.69
CA ALA A 9 -3.32 0.95 -14.74
C ALA A 9 -1.83 0.73 -15.05
N LEU A 10 -0.98 1.43 -14.30
CA LEU A 10 0.47 1.26 -14.33
C LEU A 10 0.85 -0.12 -13.77
N ILE A 11 1.86 -0.70 -14.39
CA ILE A 11 2.40 -2.03 -14.18
C ILE A 11 3.12 -2.07 -12.83
N ALA A 12 2.67 -2.91 -11.89
CA ALA A 12 3.49 -3.29 -10.74
C ALA A 12 4.25 -4.56 -11.09
N ALA A 13 5.50 -4.39 -11.53
CA ALA A 13 6.44 -5.48 -11.64
C ALA A 13 6.71 -6.04 -10.23
N GLY A 14 6.44 -7.32 -10.03
CA GLY A 14 6.77 -8.05 -8.81
C GLY A 14 8.27 -8.04 -8.59
N LEU A 15 8.73 -7.19 -7.67
CA LEU A 15 10.09 -7.23 -7.13
C LEU A 15 10.27 -8.57 -6.41
N SER A 16 10.87 -9.51 -7.13
CA SER A 16 11.34 -10.78 -6.59
C SER A 16 12.58 -10.52 -5.74
N THR A 17 12.39 -10.00 -4.52
CA THR A 17 13.44 -9.98 -3.50
C THR A 17 13.32 -11.27 -2.69
N SER A 18 14.35 -12.11 -2.80
CA SER A 18 14.43 -13.41 -2.16
C SER A 18 14.26 -13.28 -0.64
N ALA A 19 13.35 -14.08 -0.12
CA ALA A 19 12.82 -14.11 1.23
C ALA A 19 13.88 -14.23 2.34
N CYS A 20 14.13 -13.12 3.02
CA CYS A 20 14.05 -13.09 4.48
C CYS A 20 12.74 -12.35 4.81
N VAL A 21 11.60 -13.04 4.69
CA VAL A 21 10.31 -12.49 5.11
C VAL A 21 10.32 -12.44 6.63
N THR A 22 10.87 -11.36 7.19
CA THR A 22 10.66 -11.04 8.59
C THR A 22 9.15 -10.86 8.74
N ILE A 23 8.50 -11.84 9.38
CA ILE A 23 7.08 -11.74 9.70
C ILE A 23 6.98 -10.67 10.78
N ILE A 24 6.81 -9.43 10.35
CA ILE A 24 6.52 -8.33 11.24
C ILE A 24 5.01 -8.37 11.46
N ASP A 25 4.58 -8.99 12.55
CA ASP A 25 3.28 -8.67 13.15
C ASP A 25 3.46 -7.30 13.82
N ALA A 26 3.05 -6.25 13.11
CA ALA A 26 3.10 -4.89 13.63
C ALA A 26 1.67 -4.36 13.75
N SER A 27 1.29 -4.06 14.99
CA SER A 27 0.19 -3.18 15.32
C SER A 27 0.77 -1.76 15.47
N HIS A 28 0.28 -0.82 14.67
CA HIS A 28 0.63 0.60 14.79
C HIS A 28 -0.48 1.37 15.50
N GLU A 29 -0.13 2.44 16.20
CA GLU A 29 -1.07 3.22 17.03
C GLU A 29 -2.25 3.80 16.21
N ASP A 30 -2.08 3.93 14.90
CA ASP A 30 -3.08 4.44 13.95
C ASP A 30 -4.09 3.37 13.48
N GLY A 31 -4.17 2.21 14.15
CA GLY A 31 -5.11 1.11 13.81
C GLY A 31 -4.68 0.25 12.63
N TRP A 32 -3.45 0.44 12.13
CA TRP A 32 -2.88 -0.34 11.05
C TRP A 32 -2.28 -1.65 11.55
N ARG A 33 -2.59 -2.73 10.86
CA ARG A 33 -2.09 -4.09 11.12
C ARG A 33 -1.52 -4.68 9.84
N ALA A 34 -0.47 -5.48 9.98
CA ALA A 34 0.17 -6.15 8.85
C ALA A 34 0.63 -7.55 9.22
N LYS A 35 0.68 -8.42 8.20
CA LYS A 35 1.32 -9.73 8.27
C LYS A 35 2.21 -9.91 7.04
N ALA A 36 3.52 -10.02 7.26
CA ALA A 36 4.52 -10.13 6.18
C ALA A 36 4.45 -8.97 5.15
N ALA A 37 4.36 -7.74 5.67
CA ALA A 37 4.25 -6.52 4.86
C ALA A 37 5.59 -5.78 4.69
N THR A 38 5.63 -4.87 3.72
CA THR A 38 6.64 -3.80 3.65
C THR A 38 6.64 -3.01 4.98
N PRO A 39 7.80 -2.55 5.50
CA PRO A 39 7.83 -1.73 6.71
C PRO A 39 6.86 -0.54 6.66
N PHE A 40 6.16 -0.26 7.77
CA PHE A 40 5.04 0.71 7.79
C PHE A 40 5.40 2.07 7.21
N ASN A 41 6.53 2.65 7.64
CA ASN A 41 6.96 3.96 7.18
C ASN A 41 7.29 3.96 5.69
N GLU A 42 7.91 2.90 5.18
CA GLU A 42 8.23 2.78 3.75
C GLU A 42 6.95 2.66 2.92
N ALA A 43 6.01 1.79 3.32
CA ALA A 43 4.71 1.68 2.69
C ALA A 43 3.94 3.01 2.72
N ARG A 44 3.91 3.69 3.87
CA ARG A 44 3.25 4.98 4.05
C ARG A 44 3.87 6.04 3.15
N ASP A 45 5.19 6.14 3.10
CA ASP A 45 5.88 7.18 2.33
C ASP A 45 5.65 6.96 0.83
N LEU A 46 5.73 5.72 0.34
CA LEU A 46 5.35 5.35 -1.05
C LEU A 46 3.90 5.72 -1.39
N CYS A 47 2.96 5.43 -0.48
CA CYS A 47 1.55 5.71 -0.74
C CYS A 47 1.22 7.21 -0.66
N ARG A 48 1.96 7.99 0.15
CA ARG A 48 1.79 9.46 0.26
C ARG A 48 2.25 10.20 -0.99
N GLU A 49 3.16 9.64 -1.77
CA GLU A 49 3.56 10.23 -3.06
C GLU A 49 2.43 10.25 -4.08
N THR A 50 1.44 9.36 -3.91
CA THR A 50 0.38 9.13 -4.92
C THR A 50 -1.02 9.46 -4.44
N ALA A 51 -1.25 9.50 -3.12
CA ALA A 51 -2.57 9.71 -2.54
C ALA A 51 -2.52 10.48 -1.21
N ASP A 52 -3.58 11.24 -0.93
CA ASP A 52 -3.80 11.84 0.40
C ASP A 52 -4.02 10.76 1.46
N VAL A 53 -3.42 10.91 2.64
CA VAL A 53 -3.42 9.89 3.72
C VAL A 53 -4.80 9.51 4.24
N HIS A 54 -5.82 10.36 4.04
CA HIS A 54 -7.19 10.10 4.46
C HIS A 54 -8.08 9.61 3.32
N SER A 55 -7.52 9.42 2.13
CA SER A 55 -8.27 8.99 0.95
C SER A 55 -8.39 7.46 0.86
N PRO A 56 -9.48 6.94 0.25
CA PRO A 56 -9.60 5.51 -0.06
C PRO A 56 -8.48 4.98 -0.98
N ALA A 57 -7.89 5.85 -1.80
CA ALA A 57 -6.77 5.50 -2.66
C ALA A 57 -5.51 5.19 -1.84
N PHE A 58 -5.27 5.93 -0.76
CA PHE A 58 -4.17 5.65 0.16
C PHE A 58 -4.38 4.33 0.89
N GLU A 59 -5.58 4.04 1.38
CA GLU A 59 -5.88 2.75 2.01
C GLU A 59 -5.68 1.58 1.04
N THR A 60 -6.12 1.75 -0.21
CA THR A 60 -5.92 0.73 -1.26
C THR A 60 -4.44 0.50 -1.55
N CYS A 61 -3.64 1.57 -1.57
CA CYS A 61 -2.19 1.47 -1.71
C CYS A 61 -1.55 0.73 -0.52
N MET A 62 -1.92 1.10 0.71
CA MET A 62 -1.44 0.44 1.92
C MET A 62 -1.81 -1.05 1.96
N ALA A 63 -3.02 -1.41 1.52
CA ALA A 63 -3.44 -2.81 1.35
C ALA A 63 -2.56 -3.57 0.34
N GLY A 64 -2.19 -2.93 -0.77
CA GLY A 64 -1.21 -3.47 -1.71
C GLY A 64 0.18 -3.71 -1.11
N GLN A 65 0.55 -2.94 -0.07
CA GLN A 65 1.80 -3.11 0.69
C GLN A 65 1.69 -4.13 1.83
N GLY A 66 0.51 -4.74 2.05
CA GLY A 66 0.27 -5.73 3.10
C GLY A 66 -0.30 -5.15 4.41
N TRP A 67 -0.77 -3.91 4.41
CA TRP A 67 -1.34 -3.24 5.57
C TRP A 67 -2.87 -3.16 5.50
N THR A 68 -3.54 -3.49 6.60
CA THR A 68 -5.00 -3.38 6.74
C THR A 68 -5.32 -2.50 7.93
N ARG A 69 -6.37 -1.69 7.83
CA ARG A 69 -6.88 -0.85 8.93
C ARG A 69 -8.28 -1.32 9.29
N ASP A 70 -8.52 -1.49 10.59
CA ASP A 70 -9.86 -1.78 11.15
C ASP A 70 -10.68 -0.49 11.34
#